data_AF-A0A1Y6CY25-F1
#
_entry.id   AF-A0A1Y6CY25-F1
#
_cell.length_a   1.000
_cell.length_b   1.000
_cell.length_c   1.000
_cell.angle_alpha   90.00
_cell.angle_beta   90.00
_cell.angle_gamma   90.00
#
_symmetry.space_group_name_H-M   'P 1'
#
loop_
_entity.id
_entity.type
_entity.pdbx_description
1 polymer ?
#
loop_
_entity_poly.entity_id
_entity_poly.type
_entity_poly.pdbx_seq_one_letter_code
_entity_poly.pdbx_strand_id
1 'polypeptide(L)'
;MAQVKVKAQDFLKQIAEVAAELRRGIQAQVDGFDPDPKAAAERRRRGKADFGFFCRTYFPHHARGEASAFHAFLFRRLPEIALDPAGGARELIAAPRGNAKTTYAGQLFVIWCLAYGYKRYPVILSDSFDQAAVILEGIKAEIEVNPRLAQDFPDLCG
;
A
#
# COMPACT_ATOMS: atom_id res chain seq x y z
N MET A 1 30.28 22.66 -6.13
CA MET A 1 29.98 21.57 -5.18
C MET A 1 30.07 20.27 -5.95
N ALA A 2 30.98 19.37 -5.57
CA ALA A 2 31.20 18.12 -6.28
C ALA A 2 29.97 17.21 -6.10
N GLN A 3 29.35 16.84 -7.22
CA GLN A 3 28.26 15.87 -7.25
C GLN A 3 28.87 14.51 -6.93
N VAL A 4 28.71 14.05 -5.69
CA VAL A 4 29.09 12.68 -5.30
C VAL A 4 28.23 11.75 -6.13
N LYS A 5 28.80 11.16 -7.19
CA LYS A 5 28.17 10.05 -7.92
C LYS A 5 28.06 8.89 -6.94
N VAL A 6 26.91 8.75 -6.29
CA VAL A 6 26.52 7.48 -5.68
C VAL A 6 26.64 6.44 -6.80
N LYS A 7 27.55 5.47 -6.63
CA LYS A 7 27.72 4.44 -7.65
C LYS A 7 26.43 3.64 -7.65
N ALA A 8 25.92 3.28 -8.83
CA ALA A 8 24.66 2.53 -8.96
C ALA A 8 24.62 1.27 -8.07
N GLN A 9 25.78 0.65 -7.82
CA GLN A 9 25.93 -0.47 -6.89
C GLN A 9 25.60 -0.11 -5.44
N ASP A 10 26.05 1.05 -4.95
CA ASP A 10 25.78 1.51 -3.58
C ASP A 10 24.27 1.78 -3.40
N PHE A 11 23.65 2.38 -4.42
CA PHE A 11 22.21 2.60 -4.43
C PHE A 11 21.42 1.28 -4.40
N LEU A 12 21.75 0.32 -5.27
CA LEU A 12 21.08 -0.98 -5.30
C LEU A 12 21.22 -1.73 -3.97
N LYS A 13 22.38 -1.61 -3.32
CA LYS A 13 22.61 -2.15 -1.98
C LYS A 13 21.70 -1.50 -0.94
N GLN A 14 21.60 -0.17 -0.93
CA GLN A 14 20.72 0.57 -0.02
C GLN A 14 19.25 0.16 -0.20
N ILE A 15 18.77 0.05 -1.44
CA ILE A 15 17.39 -0.40 -1.72
C ILE A 15 17.16 -1.83 -1.22
N ALA A 16 18.12 -2.73 -1.42
CA ALA A 16 18.01 -4.10 -0.91
C ALA A 16 17.96 -4.14 0.64
N GLU A 17 18.73 -3.29 1.31
CA GLU A 17 18.70 -3.14 2.76
C GLU A 17 17.35 -2.62 3.26
N VAL A 18 16.79 -1.60 2.60
CA VAL A 18 15.45 -1.07 2.89
C VAL A 18 14.38 -2.15 2.70
N ALA A 19 14.41 -2.86 1.57
CA ALA A 19 13.45 -3.95 1.31
C ALA A 19 13.53 -5.04 2.39
N ALA A 20 14.74 -5.42 2.81
CA ALA A 20 14.93 -6.40 3.88
C ALA A 20 14.39 -5.90 5.23
N GLU A 21 14.56 -4.61 5.54
CA GLU A 21 14.02 -4.00 6.75
C GLU A 21 12.48 -3.96 6.75
N LEU A 22 11.88 -3.54 5.63
CA LEU A 22 10.43 -3.53 5.45
C LEU A 22 9.83 -4.92 5.65
N ARG A 23 10.41 -5.95 5.01
CA ARG A 23 9.98 -7.34 5.15
C ARG A 23 10.06 -7.82 6.60
N ARG A 24 11.19 -7.56 7.30
CA ARG A 24 11.33 -7.89 8.73
C ARG A 24 10.27 -7.18 9.58
N GLY A 25 10.01 -5.91 9.29
CA GLY A 25 9.00 -5.11 9.98
C GLY A 25 7.57 -5.67 9.81
N ILE A 26 7.21 -6.13 8.62
CA ILE A 26 5.91 -6.76 8.34
C ILE A 26 5.81 -8.09 9.09
N GLN A 27 6.81 -8.96 8.95
CA GLN A 27 6.82 -10.28 9.60
C GLN A 27 6.75 -10.20 11.13
N ALA A 28 7.32 -9.16 11.72
CA ALA A 28 7.28 -8.95 13.17
C ALA A 28 5.97 -8.35 13.69
N GLN A 29 5.16 -7.70 12.84
CA GLN A 29 4.00 -6.92 13.26
C GLN A 29 2.67 -7.39 12.65
N VAL A 30 2.71 -8.31 11.69
CA VAL A 30 1.53 -8.82 10.98
C VAL A 30 1.42 -10.31 11.17
N ASP A 31 0.61 -10.71 12.13
CA ASP A 31 0.16 -12.09 12.26
C ASP A 31 -0.99 -12.38 11.28
N GLY A 32 -1.17 -13.65 10.92
CA GLY A 32 -2.35 -14.11 10.21
C GLY A 32 -3.65 -13.86 10.98
N PHE A 33 -4.79 -14.08 10.32
CA PHE A 33 -6.10 -14.03 10.96
C PHE A 33 -6.92 -15.28 10.59
N ASP A 34 -8.16 -15.35 11.09
CA ASP A 34 -9.08 -16.47 10.89
C ASP A 34 -9.04 -17.07 9.47
N PRO A 35 -8.54 -18.33 9.32
CA PRO A 35 -8.41 -19.01 8.05
C PRO A 35 -9.71 -19.62 7.53
N ASP A 36 -10.85 -19.49 8.24
CA ASP A 36 -12.14 -19.97 7.74
C ASP A 36 -12.43 -19.39 6.34
N PRO A 37 -12.64 -20.24 5.31
CA PRO A 37 -13.01 -19.78 3.97
C PRO A 37 -14.21 -18.84 3.94
N LYS A 38 -15.18 -18.98 4.86
CA LYS A 38 -16.33 -18.07 4.96
C LYS A 38 -15.92 -16.69 5.46
N ALA A 39 -15.06 -16.65 6.48
CA ALA A 39 -14.49 -15.40 6.98
C ALA A 39 -13.65 -14.70 5.91
N ALA A 40 -12.83 -15.45 5.15
CA ALA A 40 -12.05 -14.93 4.02
C ALA A 40 -12.95 -14.34 2.92
N ALA A 41 -14.01 -15.08 2.53
CA ALA A 41 -14.96 -14.59 1.54
C ALA A 41 -15.65 -13.30 1.99
N GLU A 42 -16.04 -13.20 3.27
CA GLU A 42 -16.67 -11.99 3.81
C GLU A 42 -15.71 -10.80 3.86
N ARG A 43 -14.46 -11.00 4.32
CA ARG A 43 -13.43 -9.94 4.32
C ARG A 43 -13.18 -9.42 2.92
N ARG A 44 -13.03 -10.29 1.93
CA ARG A 44 -12.90 -9.88 0.52
C ARG A 44 -14.13 -9.15 0.02
N ARG A 45 -15.34 -9.66 0.29
CA ARG A 45 -16.59 -9.04 -0.14
C ARG A 45 -16.72 -7.62 0.40
N ARG A 46 -16.47 -7.44 1.70
CA ARG A 46 -16.55 -6.13 2.36
C ARG A 46 -15.44 -5.19 1.89
N GLY A 47 -14.19 -5.68 1.87
CA GLY A 47 -13.03 -4.90 1.46
C GLY A 47 -13.09 -4.45 -0.01
N LYS A 48 -13.90 -5.11 -0.84
CA LYS A 48 -14.11 -4.72 -2.24
C LYS A 48 -14.61 -3.28 -2.37
N ALA A 49 -15.53 -2.83 -1.51
CA ALA A 49 -16.08 -1.47 -1.57
C ALA A 49 -15.56 -0.56 -0.44
N ASP A 50 -15.07 -1.13 0.66
CA ASP A 50 -14.64 -0.38 1.85
C ASP A 50 -13.10 -0.38 1.95
N PHE A 51 -12.47 0.66 1.40
CA PHE A 51 -11.02 0.82 1.43
C PHE A 51 -10.47 1.00 2.86
N GLY A 52 -11.22 1.64 3.75
CA GLY A 52 -10.81 1.79 5.15
C GLY A 52 -10.80 0.45 5.88
N PHE A 53 -11.82 -0.39 5.63
CA PHE A 53 -11.84 -1.77 6.14
C PHE A 53 -10.70 -2.60 5.56
N PHE A 54 -10.43 -2.50 4.25
CA PHE A 54 -9.27 -3.16 3.64
C PHE A 54 -7.96 -2.75 4.34
N CYS A 55 -7.72 -1.44 4.52
CA CYS A 55 -6.52 -0.94 5.21
C CYS A 55 -6.36 -1.54 6.61
N ARG A 56 -7.42 -1.51 7.44
CA ARG A 56 -7.39 -2.05 8.81
C ARG A 56 -7.25 -3.56 8.87
N THR A 57 -7.79 -4.27 7.88
CA THR A 57 -7.80 -5.72 7.84
C THR A 57 -6.42 -6.26 7.48
N TYR A 58 -5.82 -5.74 6.40
CA TYR A 58 -4.58 -6.30 5.84
C TYR A 58 -3.30 -5.60 6.31
N PHE A 59 -3.39 -4.34 6.79
CA PHE A 59 -2.22 -3.54 7.18
C PHE A 59 -2.34 -3.01 8.61
N PRO A 60 -2.47 -3.89 9.63
CA PRO A 60 -2.67 -3.47 11.01
C PRO A 60 -1.50 -2.66 11.59
N HIS A 61 -0.32 -2.74 10.98
CA HIS A 61 0.86 -1.97 11.38
C HIS A 61 0.87 -0.54 10.81
N HIS A 62 0.11 -0.27 9.73
CA HIS A 62 -0.08 1.06 9.16
C HIS A 62 -1.36 1.73 9.66
N ALA A 63 -2.49 1.01 9.67
CA ALA A 63 -3.81 1.53 10.00
C ALA A 63 -4.13 1.38 11.51
N ARG A 64 -3.25 1.91 12.37
CA ARG A 64 -3.40 1.89 13.83
C ARG A 64 -4.25 3.06 14.34
N GLY A 65 -5.05 2.79 15.36
CA GLY A 65 -5.85 3.81 16.05
C GLY A 65 -7.03 4.33 15.24
N GLU A 66 -7.61 5.42 15.71
CA GLU A 66 -8.74 6.06 15.04
C GLU A 66 -8.30 6.83 13.79
N ALA A 67 -9.15 6.80 12.77
CA ALA A 67 -8.92 7.52 11.53
C ALA A 67 -9.02 9.03 11.78
N SER A 68 -7.99 9.78 11.37
CA SER A 68 -8.08 11.24 11.32
C SER A 68 -9.13 11.69 10.30
N ALA A 69 -9.55 12.96 10.35
CA ALA A 69 -10.42 13.54 9.33
C ALA A 69 -9.84 13.39 7.91
N PHE A 70 -8.51 13.48 7.78
CA PHE A 70 -7.82 13.26 6.51
C PHE A 70 -7.89 11.81 6.04
N HIS A 71 -7.73 10.84 6.95
CA HIS A 71 -7.88 9.42 6.62
C HIS A 71 -9.32 9.10 6.23
N ALA A 72 -10.31 9.62 6.95
CA ALA A 72 -11.72 9.47 6.61
C ALA A 72 -12.04 10.03 5.20
N PHE A 73 -11.45 11.20 4.86
CA PHE A 73 -11.53 11.75 3.51
C PHE A 73 -10.95 10.79 2.46
N LEU A 74 -9.75 10.23 2.67
CA LEU A 74 -9.14 9.28 1.73
C LEU A 74 -9.94 7.98 1.60
N PHE A 75 -10.46 7.44 2.72
CA PHE A 75 -11.28 6.23 2.74
C PHE A 75 -12.57 6.37 1.94
N ARG A 76 -13.07 7.60 1.78
CA ARG A 76 -14.20 7.90 0.91
C ARG A 76 -13.78 8.21 -0.52
N ARG A 77 -12.83 9.15 -0.70
CA ARG A 77 -12.52 9.72 -2.03
C ARG A 77 -11.80 8.75 -2.96
N LEU A 78 -10.91 7.91 -2.42
CA LEU A 78 -10.14 6.99 -3.26
C LEU A 78 -11.01 5.88 -3.88
N PRO A 79 -11.95 5.25 -3.14
CA PRO A 79 -12.96 4.37 -3.75
C PRO A 79 -13.82 5.04 -4.83
N GLU A 80 -14.29 6.27 -4.59
CA GLU A 80 -15.07 7.02 -5.60
C GLU A 80 -14.31 7.11 -6.93
N ILE A 81 -12.98 7.34 -6.88
CA ILE A 81 -12.13 7.44 -8.07
C ILE A 81 -11.88 6.07 -8.72
N ALA A 82 -11.61 5.03 -7.92
CA ALA A 82 -11.25 3.72 -8.45
C ALA A 82 -12.43 3.02 -9.12
N LEU A 83 -13.63 3.19 -8.55
CA LEU A 83 -14.85 2.49 -8.93
C LEU A 83 -15.71 3.29 -9.93
N ASP A 84 -15.32 4.51 -10.28
CA ASP A 84 -16.00 5.31 -11.30
C ASP A 84 -15.95 4.60 -12.68
N PRO A 85 -17.10 4.21 -13.25
CA PRO A 85 -17.17 3.58 -14.57
C PRO A 85 -16.73 4.49 -15.71
N ALA A 86 -16.91 5.81 -15.57
CA ALA A 86 -16.45 6.78 -16.56
C ALA A 86 -14.91 6.85 -16.58
N GLY A 87 -14.29 6.58 -15.43
CA GLY A 87 -12.86 6.56 -15.24
C GLY A 87 -12.22 7.96 -15.26
N GLY A 88 -10.99 8.02 -14.75
CA GLY A 88 -10.17 9.23 -14.74
C GLY A 88 -10.54 10.21 -13.62
N ALA A 89 -9.54 10.61 -12.85
CA ALA A 89 -9.65 11.70 -11.89
C ALA A 89 -8.35 12.51 -11.90
N ARG A 90 -8.45 13.83 -11.75
CA ARG A 90 -7.31 14.74 -11.61
C ARG A 90 -7.46 15.45 -10.28
N GLU A 91 -6.73 14.98 -9.28
CA GLU A 91 -6.86 15.44 -7.90
C GLU A 91 -5.54 15.99 -7.41
N LEU A 92 -5.61 17.15 -6.74
CA LEU A 92 -4.48 17.73 -6.02
C LEU A 92 -4.84 17.79 -4.54
N ILE A 93 -4.20 16.94 -3.75
CA ILE A 93 -4.45 16.84 -2.30
C ILE A 93 -3.25 17.40 -1.56
N ALA A 94 -3.42 18.59 -0.97
CA ALA A 94 -2.44 19.17 -0.06
C ALA A 94 -2.74 18.75 1.38
N ALA A 95 -1.77 18.15 2.07
CA ALA A 95 -1.88 17.95 3.52
C ALA A 95 -0.50 18.07 4.22
N PRO A 96 -0.46 18.42 5.51
CA PRO A 96 0.80 18.60 6.27
C PRO A 96 1.64 17.32 6.40
N ARG A 97 2.95 17.44 6.64
CA ARG A 97 3.82 16.29 6.94
C ARG A 97 3.27 15.46 8.12
N GLY A 98 3.58 14.16 8.16
CA GLY A 98 3.15 13.25 9.24
C GLY A 98 1.75 12.64 9.12
N ASN A 99 0.96 13.01 8.11
CA ASN A 99 -0.42 12.49 7.95
C ASN A 99 -0.53 11.12 7.22
N ALA A 100 0.57 10.41 7.00
CA ALA A 100 0.61 9.11 6.29
C ALA A 100 0.01 9.13 4.85
N LYS A 101 0.14 10.27 4.14
CA LYS A 101 -0.31 10.44 2.74
C LYS A 101 0.20 9.34 1.81
N THR A 102 1.52 9.17 1.79
CA THR A 102 2.20 8.22 0.92
C THR A 102 1.80 6.79 1.24
N THR A 103 1.65 6.46 2.52
CA THR A 103 1.17 5.16 2.97
C THR A 103 -0.22 4.87 2.40
N TYR A 104 -1.22 5.71 2.68
CA TYR A 104 -2.59 5.44 2.25
C TYR A 104 -2.79 5.56 0.73
N ALA A 105 -2.41 6.69 0.12
CA ALA A 105 -2.70 6.96 -1.28
C ALA A 105 -1.66 6.39 -2.26
N GLY A 106 -0.40 6.31 -1.83
CA GLY A 106 0.71 5.85 -2.67
C GLY A 106 0.98 4.35 -2.59
N GLN A 107 0.69 3.71 -1.46
CA GLN A 107 0.97 2.28 -1.25
C GLN A 107 -0.32 1.46 -1.09
N LEU A 108 -1.08 1.70 -0.03
CA LEU A 108 -2.24 0.86 0.31
C LEU A 108 -3.33 0.92 -0.76
N PHE A 109 -3.59 2.10 -1.32
CA PHE A 109 -4.56 2.27 -2.40
C PHE A 109 -4.12 1.56 -3.69
N VAL A 110 -2.82 1.55 -3.98
CA VAL A 110 -2.26 0.80 -5.13
C VAL A 110 -2.48 -0.68 -4.93
N ILE A 111 -2.14 -1.22 -3.76
CA ILE A 111 -2.36 -2.64 -3.42
C ILE A 111 -3.85 -2.99 -3.49
N TRP A 112 -4.73 -2.14 -2.97
CA TRP A 112 -6.19 -2.33 -3.05
C TRP A 112 -6.67 -2.40 -4.51
N CYS A 113 -6.20 -1.50 -5.36
CA CYS A 113 -6.54 -1.51 -6.78
C CYS A 113 -6.05 -2.78 -7.49
N LEU A 114 -4.86 -3.28 -7.12
CA LEU A 114 -4.32 -4.52 -7.68
C LEU A 114 -5.11 -5.74 -7.18
N ALA A 115 -5.36 -5.84 -5.88
CA ALA A 115 -6.07 -6.94 -5.22
C ALA A 115 -7.47 -7.19 -5.79
N TYR A 116 -8.19 -6.12 -6.14
CA TYR A 116 -9.54 -6.22 -6.72
C TYR A 116 -9.59 -5.95 -8.23
N GLY A 117 -8.44 -5.72 -8.89
CA GLY A 117 -8.35 -5.52 -10.32
C GLY A 117 -8.92 -4.19 -10.84
N TYR A 118 -9.05 -3.16 -9.98
CA TYR A 118 -9.56 -1.83 -10.37
C TYR A 118 -8.60 -1.06 -11.28
N LYS A 119 -7.30 -1.28 -11.11
CA LYS A 119 -6.25 -0.71 -11.96
C LYS A 119 -5.19 -1.79 -12.18
N ARG A 120 -4.76 -1.98 -13.43
CA ARG A 120 -3.79 -3.03 -13.81
C ARG A 120 -2.33 -2.57 -13.78
N TYR A 121 -2.09 -1.30 -14.12
CA TYR A 121 -0.74 -0.74 -14.27
C TYR A 121 -0.61 0.59 -13.51
N PRO A 122 -0.52 0.54 -12.17
CA PRO A 122 -0.29 1.73 -11.37
C PRO A 122 1.10 2.30 -11.65
N VAL A 123 1.20 3.63 -11.81
CA VAL A 123 2.47 4.36 -11.94
C VAL A 123 2.63 5.26 -10.73
N ILE A 124 3.79 5.18 -10.09
CA ILE A 124 4.14 5.96 -8.91
C ILE A 124 5.16 7.01 -9.33
N LEU A 125 4.86 8.27 -9.03
CA LEU A 125 5.72 9.40 -9.33
C LEU A 125 6.11 10.08 -8.02
N SER A 126 7.39 10.41 -7.89
CA SER A 126 7.94 11.16 -6.76
C SER A 126 8.95 12.18 -7.26
N ASP A 127 9.27 13.17 -6.43
CA ASP A 127 10.27 14.22 -6.70
C ASP A 127 11.70 13.68 -6.80
N SER A 128 11.94 12.48 -6.28
CA SER A 128 13.23 11.82 -6.24
C SER A 128 13.09 10.32 -6.52
N PHE A 129 14.11 9.78 -7.18
CA PHE A 129 14.17 8.37 -7.51
C PHE A 129 14.20 7.50 -6.25
N ASP A 130 14.99 7.90 -5.25
CA ASP A 130 15.11 7.18 -3.97
C ASP A 130 13.75 7.02 -3.28
N GLN A 131 12.95 8.08 -3.22
CA GLN A 131 11.60 8.01 -2.64
C GLN A 131 10.68 7.10 -3.45
N ALA A 132 10.69 7.20 -4.78
CA ALA A 132 9.89 6.32 -5.63
C ALA A 132 10.26 4.84 -5.43
N ALA A 133 11.55 4.54 -5.34
CA ALA A 133 12.07 3.20 -5.10
C ALA A 133 11.62 2.66 -3.72
N VAL A 134 11.73 3.47 -2.66
CA VAL A 134 11.26 3.07 -1.31
C VAL A 134 9.76 2.79 -1.28
N ILE A 135 8.95 3.61 -1.95
CA ILE A 135 7.49 3.39 -2.03
C ILE A 135 7.19 2.06 -2.73
N LEU A 136 7.86 1.81 -3.86
CA LEU A 136 7.73 0.58 -4.64
C LEU A 136 8.16 -0.65 -3.83
N GLU A 137 9.30 -0.59 -3.13
CA GLU A 137 9.75 -1.69 -2.27
C GLU A 137 8.78 -1.94 -1.11
N GLY A 138 8.14 -0.91 -0.57
CA GLY A 138 7.06 -1.09 0.41
C GLY A 138 5.87 -1.87 -0.14
N ILE A 139 5.43 -1.54 -1.37
CA ILE A 139 4.35 -2.28 -2.04
C ILE A 139 4.74 -3.74 -2.30
N LYS A 140 5.96 -3.96 -2.80
CA LYS A 140 6.48 -5.31 -3.06
C LYS A 140 6.59 -6.11 -1.77
N ALA A 141 7.16 -5.55 -0.71
CA ALA A 141 7.30 -6.23 0.57
C ALA A 141 5.94 -6.68 1.13
N GLU A 142 4.91 -5.83 1.06
CA GLU A 142 3.55 -6.22 1.45
C GLU A 142 3.01 -7.38 0.63
N ILE A 143 3.10 -7.28 -0.70
CA ILE A 143 2.59 -8.33 -1.60
C ILE A 143 3.33 -9.66 -1.39
N GLU A 144 4.64 -9.62 -1.13
CA GLU A 144 5.47 -10.81 -1.00
C GLU A 144 5.39 -11.49 0.38
N VAL A 145 5.31 -10.71 1.47
CA VAL A 145 5.47 -11.27 2.83
C VAL A 145 4.33 -11.01 3.80
N ASN A 146 3.28 -10.26 3.42
CA ASN A 146 2.14 -10.05 4.30
C ASN A 146 1.24 -11.30 4.32
N PRO A 147 1.16 -12.04 5.45
CA PRO A 147 0.42 -13.30 5.50
C PRO A 147 -1.08 -13.11 5.32
N ARG A 148 -1.62 -11.94 5.67
CA ARG A 148 -3.05 -11.63 5.52
C ARG A 148 -3.43 -11.41 4.06
N LEU A 149 -2.56 -10.76 3.29
CA LEU A 149 -2.76 -10.62 1.85
C LEU A 149 -2.61 -11.98 1.16
N ALA A 150 -1.56 -12.73 1.46
CA ALA A 150 -1.33 -14.06 0.87
C ALA A 150 -2.51 -15.02 1.11
N GLN A 151 -3.14 -14.93 2.28
CA GLN A 151 -4.29 -15.77 2.64
C GLN A 151 -5.55 -15.45 1.82
N ASP A 152 -5.91 -14.17 1.70
CA ASP A 152 -7.17 -13.80 1.05
C ASP A 152 -6.99 -13.51 -0.46
N PHE A 153 -5.80 -13.11 -0.92
CA PHE A 153 -5.47 -12.75 -2.31
C PHE A 153 -4.24 -13.51 -2.84
N PRO A 154 -4.27 -14.85 -2.91
CA PRO A 154 -3.12 -15.64 -3.34
C PRO A 154 -2.64 -15.29 -4.76
N ASP A 155 -3.53 -14.89 -5.67
CA ASP A 155 -3.16 -14.51 -7.05
C ASP A 155 -2.39 -13.18 -7.14
N LEU A 156 -2.45 -12.36 -6.10
CA LEU A 156 -1.68 -11.12 -6.01
C LEU A 156 -0.26 -11.38 -5.46
N CYS A 157 -0.12 -12.39 -4.60
CA CYS A 157 1.07 -12.63 -3.78
C CYS A 157 1.99 -13.69 -4.40
N GLY A 158 3.30 -13.42 -4.38
CA GLY A 158 4.34 -14.34 -4.91
C GLY A 158 5.65 -13.64 -5.20
#